data_AF-A0A852RH63-F1
#
_entry.id   AF-A0A852RH63-F1
#
_cell.length_a   1.000
_cell.length_b   1.000
_cell.length_c   1.000
_cell.angle_alpha   90.00
_cell.angle_beta   90.00
_cell.angle_gamma   90.00
#
_symmetry.space_group_name_H-M   'P 1'
#
loop_
_entity.id
_entity.type
_entity.pdbx_description
1 polymer ?
#
loop_
_entity_poly.entity_id
_entity_poly.type
_entity_poly.pdbx_seq_one_letter_code
_entity_poly.pdbx_strand_id
1 'polypeptide(L)'
;MSTPDATEDAHANPPGSNRQHSGFSASELVRVIGVGVVLPALVVLIVWGIESSWTDLPARYPAHWSGGDVDRFAAPEEYINTQAVAAAVAALVTAGIAVGNLLSGGWSPLARGFTSVAAGVTGAIAGGFFVQLLRSRGLTTQSVIELGGGAGILGVAIGFVGLLTLAALLLPRGEYARS
;
A
#
# COMPACT_ATOMS: atom_id res chain seq x y z
N MET A 1 -16.43 -62.24 -31.78
CA MET A 1 -17.89 -62.10 -31.59
C MET A 1 -18.34 -63.16 -30.60
N SER A 2 -19.01 -62.92 -29.47
CA SER A 2 -19.23 -61.73 -28.61
C SER A 2 -19.92 -62.25 -27.33
N THR A 3 -19.75 -61.74 -26.11
CA THR A 3 -18.77 -60.82 -25.46
C THR A 3 -18.94 -61.00 -23.94
N PRO A 4 -17.92 -60.80 -23.08
CA PRO A 4 -18.13 -60.82 -21.63
C PRO A 4 -18.83 -59.54 -21.17
N ASP A 5 -19.76 -59.67 -20.20
CA ASP A 5 -20.46 -58.54 -19.60
C ASP A 5 -19.47 -57.54 -18.97
N ALA A 6 -19.57 -56.28 -19.38
CA ALA A 6 -18.94 -55.19 -18.67
C ALA A 6 -19.79 -54.89 -17.43
N THR A 7 -19.30 -55.27 -16.25
CA THR A 7 -19.80 -54.70 -15.00
C THR A 7 -19.54 -53.20 -15.03
N GLU A 8 -20.61 -52.44 -15.24
CA GLU A 8 -20.59 -50.99 -15.36
C GLU A 8 -19.99 -50.37 -14.10
N ASP A 9 -18.77 -49.84 -14.21
CA ASP A 9 -18.10 -49.08 -13.16
C ASP A 9 -18.91 -47.81 -12.87
N ALA A 10 -19.86 -47.96 -11.93
CA ALA A 10 -20.57 -46.85 -11.32
C ALA A 10 -19.56 -46.03 -10.48
N HIS A 11 -18.77 -45.20 -11.18
CA HIS A 11 -17.97 -44.14 -10.60
C HIS A 11 -18.90 -43.18 -9.86
N ALA A 12 -19.16 -43.50 -8.60
CA ALA A 12 -19.82 -42.63 -7.65
C ALA A 12 -18.92 -41.40 -7.46
N ASN A 13 -19.19 -40.35 -8.24
CA ASN A 13 -18.65 -39.02 -8.01
C ASN A 13 -18.91 -38.67 -6.53
N PRO A 14 -17.87 -38.49 -5.69
CA PRO A 14 -18.09 -38.20 -4.29
C PRO A 14 -18.84 -36.87 -4.16
N PRO A 15 -20.01 -36.83 -3.49
CA PRO A 15 -20.76 -35.60 -3.28
C PRO A 15 -20.02 -34.73 -2.26
N GLY A 16 -19.07 -33.96 -2.78
CA GLY A 16 -18.05 -33.29 -1.97
C GLY A 16 -17.35 -32.15 -2.69
N SER A 17 -18.06 -31.45 -3.60
CA SER A 17 -17.61 -30.17 -4.17
C SER A 17 -17.69 -29.02 -3.16
N ASN A 18 -17.16 -29.26 -1.95
CA ASN A 18 -16.68 -28.20 -1.09
C ASN A 18 -15.51 -27.51 -1.81
N ARG A 19 -15.83 -26.54 -2.67
CA ARG A 19 -14.86 -25.50 -3.03
C ARG A 19 -14.41 -24.89 -1.71
N GLN A 20 -13.19 -25.21 -1.31
CA GLN A 20 -12.54 -24.62 -0.14
C GLN A 20 -12.26 -23.14 -0.43
N HIS A 21 -13.31 -22.32 -0.40
CA HIS A 21 -13.19 -20.88 -0.52
C HIS A 21 -12.62 -20.33 0.79
N SER A 22 -11.29 -20.20 0.78
CA SER A 22 -10.39 -19.78 1.84
C SER A 22 -10.20 -20.78 2.99
N GLY A 23 -9.01 -21.42 3.01
CA GLY A 23 -8.46 -22.11 4.17
C GLY A 23 -7.92 -21.13 5.22
N PHE A 24 -8.65 -20.04 5.49
CA PHE A 24 -8.23 -18.98 6.40
C PHE A 24 -9.02 -19.03 7.71
N SER A 25 -8.33 -18.82 8.83
CA SER A 25 -9.01 -18.48 10.09
C SER A 25 -9.53 -17.04 10.06
N ALA A 26 -10.58 -16.76 10.85
CA ALA A 26 -11.11 -15.40 11.00
C ALA A 26 -10.04 -14.39 11.46
N SER A 27 -9.07 -14.83 12.26
CA SER A 27 -7.97 -13.98 12.74
C SER A 27 -7.01 -13.55 11.62
N GLU A 28 -6.82 -14.39 10.61
CA GLU A 28 -5.96 -14.11 9.46
C GLU A 28 -6.66 -13.22 8.44
N LEU A 29 -7.96 -13.43 8.19
CA LEU A 29 -8.78 -12.53 7.39
C LEU A 29 -8.76 -11.11 7.97
N VAL A 30 -8.92 -10.97 9.30
CA VAL A 30 -8.80 -9.69 10.01
C VAL A 30 -7.41 -9.09 9.85
N ARG A 31 -6.33 -9.89 9.84
CA ARG A 31 -4.97 -9.38 9.57
C ARG A 31 -4.79 -8.91 8.13
N VAL A 32 -5.30 -9.63 7.12
CA VAL A 32 -5.19 -9.19 5.72
C VAL A 32 -5.97 -7.89 5.50
N ILE A 33 -7.19 -7.78 6.01
CA ILE A 33 -7.98 -6.54 5.91
C ILE A 33 -7.31 -5.41 6.71
N GLY A 34 -6.95 -5.67 7.98
CA GLY A 34 -6.33 -4.68 8.85
C GLY A 34 -5.01 -4.12 8.33
N VAL A 35 -4.16 -4.98 7.76
CA VAL A 35 -2.80 -4.62 7.34
C VAL A 35 -2.70 -4.25 5.86
N GLY A 36 -3.50 -4.90 5.00
CA GLY A 36 -3.51 -4.66 3.55
C GLY A 36 -4.49 -3.58 3.08
N VAL A 37 -5.51 -3.24 3.89
CA VAL A 37 -6.54 -2.24 3.53
C VAL A 37 -6.55 -1.07 4.53
N VAL A 38 -6.74 -1.35 5.81
CA VAL A 38 -6.97 -0.32 6.83
C VAL A 38 -5.70 0.45 7.18
N LEU A 39 -4.59 -0.25 7.45
CA LEU A 39 -3.32 0.35 7.86
C LEU A 39 -2.74 1.35 6.82
N PRO A 40 -2.67 1.05 5.50
CA PRO A 40 -2.20 2.03 4.51
C PRO A 40 -3.07 3.29 4.48
N ALA A 41 -4.40 3.14 4.54
CA ALA A 41 -5.33 4.27 4.57
C ALA A 41 -5.18 5.11 5.86
N LEU A 42 -5.02 4.47 7.02
CA LEU A 42 -4.76 5.15 8.29
C LEU A 42 -3.45 5.93 8.27
N VAL A 43 -2.38 5.38 7.69
CA VAL A 43 -1.09 6.11 7.57
C VAL A 43 -1.26 7.38 6.74
N VAL A 44 -1.97 7.31 5.61
CA VAL A 44 -2.26 8.50 4.78
C VAL A 44 -3.09 9.54 5.56
N LEU A 45 -4.16 9.12 6.23
CA LEU A 45 -5.03 10.03 6.99
C LEU A 45 -4.31 10.66 8.19
N ILE A 46 -3.46 9.92 8.89
CA ILE A 46 -2.66 10.43 10.02
C ILE A 46 -1.63 11.44 9.53
N VAL A 47 -0.89 11.12 8.47
CA VAL A 47 0.11 12.02 7.87
C VAL A 47 -0.55 13.31 7.39
N TRP A 48 -1.61 13.21 6.59
CA TRP A 48 -2.38 14.37 6.12
C TRP A 48 -2.94 15.22 7.27
N GLY A 49 -3.47 14.58 8.33
CA GLY A 49 -4.00 15.29 9.49
C GLY A 49 -2.94 16.03 10.31
N ILE A 50 -1.72 15.47 10.41
CA ILE A 50 -0.58 16.13 11.05
C ILE A 50 -0.08 17.30 10.19
N GLU A 51 0.14 17.09 8.89
CA GLU A 51 0.60 18.12 7.95
C GLU A 51 -0.38 19.31 7.89
N SER A 52 -1.68 19.03 7.81
CA SER A 52 -2.75 20.04 7.78
C SER A 52 -2.88 20.83 9.10
N SER A 53 -2.22 20.40 10.17
CA SER A 53 -2.19 21.12 11.45
C SER A 53 -1.04 22.12 11.58
N TRP A 54 -0.10 22.16 10.63
CA TRP A 54 1.09 23.00 10.70
C TRP A 54 0.83 24.42 10.20
N THR A 55 0.95 25.39 11.11
CA THR A 55 0.70 26.82 10.84
C THR A 55 1.96 27.60 10.46
N ASP A 56 3.12 26.98 10.57
CA ASP A 56 4.47 27.54 10.37
C ASP A 56 5.10 27.07 9.05
N LEU A 57 4.28 26.77 8.04
CA LEU A 57 4.75 26.39 6.70
C LEU A 57 5.09 27.64 5.84
N PRO A 58 6.01 27.52 4.87
CA PRO A 58 6.30 28.57 3.90
C PRO A 58 5.04 28.95 3.11
N ALA A 59 4.93 30.22 2.72
CA ALA A 59 3.76 30.72 1.99
C ALA A 59 3.50 30.01 0.64
N ARG A 60 4.53 29.42 0.02
CA ARG A 60 4.45 28.64 -1.22
C ARG A 60 5.48 27.51 -1.24
N TYR A 61 5.11 26.40 -1.87
CA TYR A 61 5.97 25.25 -2.14
C TYR A 61 6.31 25.10 -3.62
N PRO A 62 7.53 24.65 -3.98
CA PRO A 62 7.86 24.25 -5.34
C PRO A 62 7.10 22.97 -5.71
N ALA A 63 6.18 23.08 -6.68
CA ALA A 63 5.28 22.02 -7.09
C ALA A 63 5.69 21.37 -8.43
N HIS A 64 6.44 22.08 -9.27
CA HIS A 64 7.06 21.56 -10.48
C HIS A 64 8.45 22.17 -10.67
N TRP A 65 9.34 21.42 -11.30
CA TRP A 65 10.72 21.82 -11.57
C TRP A 65 11.01 21.59 -13.06
N SER A 66 11.55 22.60 -13.73
CA SER A 66 11.85 22.56 -15.16
C SER A 66 13.07 23.40 -15.46
N GLY A 67 13.95 22.93 -16.35
CA GLY A 67 15.17 23.65 -16.75
C GLY A 67 16.19 23.93 -15.63
N GLY A 68 16.01 23.36 -14.43
CA GLY A 68 16.85 23.63 -13.24
C GLY A 68 16.27 24.67 -12.27
N ASP A 69 15.07 25.20 -12.54
CA ASP A 69 14.37 26.17 -11.69
C ASP A 69 12.92 25.70 -11.40
N VAL A 70 12.22 26.43 -10.53
CA VAL A 70 10.83 26.18 -10.14
C VAL A 70 9.87 26.99 -11.01
N ASP A 71 9.19 26.32 -11.94
CA ASP A 71 8.23 26.94 -12.86
C ASP A 71 6.78 26.96 -12.31
N ARG A 72 6.45 26.10 -11.34
CA ARG A 72 5.16 26.12 -10.63
C ARG A 72 5.33 26.10 -9.11
N PHE A 73 4.60 27.00 -8.46
CA PHE A 73 4.39 27.01 -7.03
C PHE A 73 2.95 26.62 -6.67
N ALA A 74 2.78 25.98 -5.52
CA ALA A 74 1.49 25.68 -4.91
C ALA A 74 1.37 26.33 -3.52
N ALA A 75 0.14 26.61 -3.07
CA ALA A 75 -0.11 26.92 -1.66
C ALA A 75 0.11 25.66 -0.78
N PRO A 76 0.43 25.79 0.53
CA PRO A 76 0.63 24.63 1.41
C PRO A 76 -0.54 23.64 1.39
N GLU A 77 -1.78 24.13 1.45
CA GLU A 77 -3.00 23.31 1.40
C GLU A 77 -3.13 22.54 0.07
N GLU A 78 -2.88 23.20 -1.07
CA GLU A 78 -2.89 22.56 -2.39
C GLU A 78 -1.81 21.46 -2.47
N TYR A 79 -0.60 21.75 -1.95
CA TYR A 79 0.52 20.82 -1.93
C TYR A 79 0.18 19.59 -1.07
N ILE A 80 -0.19 19.78 0.20
CA ILE A 80 -0.56 18.72 1.15
C ILE A 80 -1.68 17.84 0.56
N ASN A 81 -2.74 18.45 0.05
CA ASN A 81 -3.86 17.70 -0.53
C ASN A 81 -3.45 16.90 -1.78
N THR A 82 -2.59 17.45 -2.64
CA THR A 82 -2.08 16.73 -3.82
C THR A 82 -1.28 15.49 -3.41
N GLN A 83 -0.41 15.61 -2.39
CA GLN A 83 0.38 14.47 -1.91
C GLN A 83 -0.47 13.43 -1.16
N ALA A 84 -1.44 13.87 -0.36
CA ALA A 84 -2.39 12.98 0.29
C ALA A 84 -3.23 12.19 -0.73
N VAL A 85 -3.64 12.81 -1.84
CA VAL A 85 -4.30 12.09 -2.96
C VAL A 85 -3.37 11.06 -3.59
N ALA A 86 -2.11 11.40 -3.87
CA ALA A 86 -1.14 10.44 -4.42
C ALA A 86 -0.92 9.24 -3.49
N ALA A 87 -0.79 9.48 -2.18
CA ALA A 87 -0.65 8.43 -1.19
C ALA A 87 -1.94 7.61 -1.00
N ALA A 88 -3.12 8.24 -1.06
CA ALA A 88 -4.41 7.55 -1.01
C ALA A 88 -4.63 6.63 -2.21
N VAL A 89 -4.20 7.04 -3.43
CA VAL A 89 -4.22 6.17 -4.62
C VAL A 89 -3.33 4.94 -4.40
N ALA A 90 -2.13 5.09 -3.83
CA ALA A 90 -1.28 3.96 -3.50
C ALA A 90 -1.90 3.04 -2.41
N ALA A 91 -2.58 3.61 -1.41
CA ALA A 91 -3.32 2.86 -0.41
C ALA A 91 -4.48 2.04 -1.03
N LEU A 92 -5.21 2.62 -1.99
CA LEU A 92 -6.26 1.95 -2.74
C LEU A 92 -5.73 0.82 -3.62
N VAL A 93 -4.57 1.00 -4.27
CA VAL A 93 -3.89 -0.07 -5.03
C VAL A 93 -3.47 -1.20 -4.10
N THR A 94 -2.94 -0.87 -2.91
CA THR A 94 -2.57 -1.86 -1.88
C THR A 94 -3.80 -2.66 -1.43
N ALA A 95 -4.91 -1.98 -1.17
CA ALA A 95 -6.18 -2.61 -0.80
C ALA A 95 -6.72 -3.51 -1.93
N GLY A 96 -6.64 -3.07 -3.18
CA GLY A 96 -7.03 -3.85 -4.35
C GLY A 96 -6.21 -5.13 -4.51
N ILE A 97 -4.89 -5.07 -4.28
CA ILE A 97 -4.00 -6.24 -4.25
C ILE A 97 -4.38 -7.19 -3.11
N ALA A 98 -4.57 -6.66 -1.89
CA ALA A 98 -4.95 -7.48 -0.73
C ALA A 98 -6.27 -8.21 -0.94
N VAL A 99 -7.32 -7.49 -1.36
CA VAL A 99 -8.66 -8.03 -1.60
C VAL A 99 -8.68 -8.97 -2.81
N GLY A 100 -7.98 -8.63 -3.91
CA GLY A 100 -7.86 -9.51 -5.08
C GLY A 100 -7.20 -10.85 -4.76
N ASN A 101 -6.17 -10.85 -3.91
CA ASN A 101 -5.52 -12.07 -3.42
C ASN A 101 -6.39 -12.90 -2.46
N LEU A 102 -7.30 -12.27 -1.70
CA LEU A 102 -8.31 -12.98 -0.91
C LEU A 102 -9.37 -13.63 -1.81
N LEU A 103 -9.93 -12.87 -2.77
CA LEU A 103 -11.02 -13.31 -3.64
C LEU A 103 -10.61 -14.40 -4.62
N SER A 104 -9.34 -14.42 -5.05
CA SER A 104 -8.79 -15.51 -5.88
C SER A 104 -8.56 -16.82 -5.11
N GLY A 105 -8.65 -16.80 -3.77
CA GLY A 105 -8.26 -17.92 -2.90
C GLY A 105 -6.76 -18.19 -2.87
N GLY A 106 -5.93 -17.35 -3.51
CA GLY A 106 -4.51 -17.59 -3.77
C GLY A 106 -3.55 -17.04 -2.72
N TRP A 107 -3.97 -16.92 -1.45
CA TRP A 107 -3.13 -16.28 -0.43
C TRP A 107 -1.90 -17.11 -0.07
N SER A 108 -0.79 -16.69 -0.65
CA SER A 108 0.51 -17.36 -0.64
C SER A 108 1.59 -16.41 -0.12
N PRO A 109 2.82 -16.91 0.14
CA PRO A 109 3.96 -16.05 0.48
C PRO A 109 4.21 -14.95 -0.57
N LEU A 110 3.91 -15.20 -1.84
CA LEU A 110 3.98 -14.22 -2.93
C LEU A 110 2.91 -13.14 -2.81
N ALA A 111 1.65 -13.51 -2.53
CA ALA A 111 0.56 -12.55 -2.28
C ALA A 111 0.86 -11.63 -1.08
N ARG A 112 1.39 -12.20 0.01
CA ARG A 112 1.91 -11.43 1.16
C ARG A 112 3.05 -10.51 0.74
N GLY A 113 3.99 -10.98 -0.08
CA GLY A 113 5.10 -10.18 -0.61
C GLY A 113 4.61 -8.96 -1.38
N PHE A 114 3.77 -9.14 -2.41
CA PHE A 114 3.21 -8.03 -3.19
C PHE A 114 2.39 -7.05 -2.34
N THR A 115 1.55 -7.55 -1.43
CA THR A 115 0.77 -6.69 -0.53
C THR A 115 1.68 -5.87 0.39
N SER A 116 2.78 -6.46 0.88
CA SER A 116 3.77 -5.76 1.71
C SER A 116 4.55 -4.70 0.94
N VAL A 117 4.90 -4.97 -0.32
CA VAL A 117 5.58 -4.00 -1.19
C VAL A 117 4.65 -2.83 -1.53
N ALA A 118 3.38 -3.09 -1.85
CA ALA A 118 2.40 -2.03 -2.13
C ALA A 118 2.13 -1.15 -0.89
N ALA A 119 2.02 -1.76 0.29
CA ALA A 119 1.98 -1.04 1.56
C ALA A 119 3.25 -0.18 1.76
N GLY A 120 4.43 -0.75 1.47
CA GLY A 120 5.69 -0.01 1.42
C GLY A 120 5.62 1.21 0.50
N VAL A 121 5.16 1.08 -0.75
CA VAL A 121 5.02 2.21 -1.69
C VAL A 121 4.11 3.31 -1.12
N THR A 122 3.00 2.94 -0.49
CA THR A 122 2.12 3.90 0.21
C THR A 122 2.88 4.68 1.29
N GLY A 123 3.64 3.97 2.12
CA GLY A 123 4.46 4.57 3.17
C GLY A 123 5.59 5.43 2.63
N ALA A 124 6.16 5.06 1.48
CA ALA A 124 7.21 5.81 0.80
C ALA A 124 6.72 7.19 0.33
N ILE A 125 5.54 7.22 -0.30
CA ILE A 125 4.91 8.46 -0.78
C ILE A 125 4.57 9.35 0.42
N ALA A 126 3.80 8.84 1.40
CA ALA A 126 3.41 9.61 2.58
C ALA A 126 4.63 10.09 3.40
N GLY A 127 5.59 9.21 3.68
CA GLY A 127 6.79 9.53 4.46
C GLY A 127 7.74 10.51 3.74
N GLY A 128 7.85 10.42 2.42
CA GLY A 128 8.67 11.33 1.61
C GLY A 128 8.19 12.78 1.71
N PHE A 129 6.89 13.00 1.50
CA PHE A 129 6.30 14.33 1.59
C PHE A 129 6.23 14.84 3.04
N PHE A 130 5.93 13.96 4.01
CA PHE A 130 5.97 14.31 5.42
C PHE A 130 7.32 14.84 5.86
N VAL A 131 8.43 14.18 5.50
CA VAL A 131 9.77 14.65 5.86
C VAL A 131 10.14 15.95 5.12
N GLN A 132 9.73 16.11 3.87
CA GLN A 132 9.93 17.35 3.11
C GLN A 132 9.21 18.54 3.78
N LEU A 133 7.93 18.35 4.13
CA LEU A 133 7.10 19.35 4.80
C LEU A 133 7.60 19.64 6.23
N LEU A 134 7.98 18.61 6.99
CA LEU A 134 8.55 18.76 8.34
C LEU A 134 9.84 19.59 8.33
N ARG A 135 10.70 19.39 7.32
CA ARG A 135 12.00 20.08 7.17
C ARG A 135 11.88 21.50 6.64
N SER A 136 10.72 21.88 6.09
CA SER A 136 10.43 23.22 5.57
C SER A 136 9.68 24.11 6.56
N ARG A 137 9.28 23.59 7.72
CA ARG A 137 8.69 24.36 8.83
C ARG A 137 9.62 25.48 9.29
N GLY A 138 9.06 26.67 9.46
CA GLY A 138 9.78 27.90 9.81
C GLY A 138 10.68 28.47 8.70
N LEU A 139 10.74 27.84 7.51
CA LEU A 139 11.57 28.31 6.41
C LEU A 139 10.82 29.27 5.48
N THR A 140 11.58 30.13 4.81
CA THR A 140 11.06 30.91 3.67
C THR A 140 10.91 30.02 2.44
N THR A 141 10.04 30.39 1.50
CA THR A 141 9.94 29.68 0.20
C THR A 141 11.29 29.57 -0.50
N GLN A 142 12.11 30.63 -0.47
CA GLN A 142 13.45 30.61 -1.06
C GLN A 142 14.35 29.53 -0.44
N SER A 143 14.36 29.43 0.89
CA SER A 143 15.13 28.42 1.61
C SER A 143 14.64 26.99 1.33
N VAL A 144 13.39 26.80 0.93
CA VAL A 144 12.84 25.49 0.51
C VAL A 144 13.24 25.12 -0.92
N ILE A 145 13.40 26.12 -1.81
CA ILE A 145 13.99 25.91 -3.14
C ILE A 145 15.45 25.44 -2.96
N GLU A 146 16.22 26.12 -2.10
CA GLU A 146 17.62 25.79 -1.79
C GLU A 146 17.79 24.42 -1.09
N LEU A 147 16.83 24.02 -0.25
CA LEU A 147 16.79 22.68 0.36
C LEU A 147 16.57 21.57 -0.69
N GLY A 148 15.91 21.91 -1.80
CA GLY A 148 15.56 21.00 -2.90
C GLY A 148 14.68 19.82 -2.48
N GLY A 149 14.45 18.89 -3.41
CA GLY A 149 13.71 17.65 -3.14
C GLY A 149 14.48 16.58 -2.35
N GLY A 150 15.75 16.84 -2.01
CA GLY A 150 16.64 15.86 -1.39
C GLY A 150 16.24 15.44 0.03
N ALA A 151 15.58 16.34 0.79
CA ALA A 151 15.13 16.03 2.15
C ALA A 151 14.06 14.93 2.17
N GLY A 152 13.17 14.90 1.17
CA GLY A 152 12.15 13.86 1.01
C GLY A 152 12.71 12.46 0.76
N ILE A 153 13.91 12.30 0.17
CA ILE A 153 14.49 10.98 -0.16
C ILE A 153 14.63 10.09 1.09
N LEU A 154 15.05 10.68 2.22
CA LEU A 154 15.16 9.93 3.48
C LEU A 154 13.78 9.51 4.00
N GLY A 155 12.77 10.37 3.85
CA GLY A 155 11.38 10.05 4.17
C GLY A 155 10.80 8.95 3.30
N VAL A 156 11.12 8.93 2.00
CA VAL A 156 10.75 7.86 1.06
C VAL A 156 11.34 6.53 1.51
N ALA A 157 12.64 6.49 1.82
CA ALA A 157 13.30 5.27 2.26
C ALA A 157 12.77 4.74 3.60
N ILE A 158 12.63 5.60 4.61
CA ILE A 158 12.13 5.22 5.93
C ILE A 158 10.66 4.81 5.85
N GLY A 159 9.83 5.56 5.13
CA GLY A 159 8.42 5.26 4.93
C GLY A 159 8.21 3.93 4.20
N PHE A 160 8.99 3.66 3.15
CA PHE A 160 8.98 2.40 2.43
C PHE A 160 9.34 1.23 3.34
N VAL A 161 10.51 1.27 3.97
CA VAL A 161 11.03 0.18 4.80
C VAL A 161 10.13 -0.04 6.03
N GLY A 162 9.68 1.03 6.67
CA GLY A 162 8.81 0.96 7.85
C GLY A 162 7.49 0.26 7.55
N LEU A 163 6.74 0.73 6.53
CA LEU A 163 5.43 0.16 6.23
C LEU A 163 5.52 -1.21 5.53
N LEU A 164 6.56 -1.45 4.71
CA LEU A 164 6.85 -2.78 4.16
C LEU A 164 7.15 -3.79 5.26
N THR A 165 8.02 -3.45 6.21
CA THR A 165 8.42 -4.36 7.29
C THR A 165 7.24 -4.65 8.21
N LEU A 166 6.47 -3.61 8.57
CA LEU A 166 5.26 -3.76 9.38
C LEU A 166 4.23 -4.66 8.66
N ALA A 167 3.98 -4.43 7.37
CA ALA A 167 3.07 -5.25 6.59
C ALA A 167 3.56 -6.71 6.47
N ALA A 168 4.85 -6.91 6.16
CA ALA A 168 5.44 -8.23 6.05
C ALA A 168 5.39 -9.01 7.38
N LEU A 169 5.58 -8.36 8.53
CA LEU A 169 5.54 -9.01 9.84
C LEU A 169 4.10 -9.38 10.27
N LEU A 170 3.11 -8.52 9.98
CA LEU A 170 1.74 -8.70 10.46
C LEU A 170 0.84 -9.53 9.52
N LEU A 171 1.11 -9.52 8.21
CA LEU A 171 0.35 -10.32 7.24
C LEU A 171 0.58 -11.83 7.45
N PRO A 172 -0.48 -12.66 7.36
CA PRO A 172 -0.35 -14.11 7.47
C PRO A 172 0.51 -14.66 6.33
N ARG A 173 1.34 -15.67 6.64
CA ARG A 173 2.36 -16.18 5.69
C ARG A 173 1.76 -16.75 4.41
N GLY A 174 0.56 -17.32 4.50
CA GLY A 174 -0.05 -18.10 3.43
C GLY A 174 0.67 -19.42 3.18
N GLU A 175 0.03 -20.28 2.40
CA GLU A 175 0.63 -21.50 1.89
C GLU A 175 0.61 -21.47 0.37
N TYR A 176 1.56 -22.14 -0.28
CA TYR A 176 1.41 -22.46 -1.68
C TYR A 176 0.44 -23.63 -1.80
N ALA A 177 -0.59 -23.49 -2.65
CA ALA A 177 -1.47 -24.60 -2.97
C ALA A 177 -0.62 -25.76 -3.49
N ARG A 178 -0.73 -26.94 -2.84
CA ARG A 178 -0.07 -28.15 -3.32
C ARG A 178 -0.83 -28.64 -4.56
N SER A 179 -0.20 -28.45 -5.72
CA SER A 179 -0.60 -29.05 -7.01
C SER A 179 -0.37 -30.56 -6.99
#